data_AF-X1AWX5-F1
#
_entry.id   AF-X1AWX5-F1
#
_cell.length_a   1.000
_cell.length_b   1.000
_cell.length_c   1.000
_cell.angle_alpha   90.00
_cell.angle_beta   90.00
_cell.angle_gamma   90.00
#
_symmetry.space_group_name_H-M   'P 1'
#
loop_
_entity.id
_entity.type
_entity.pdbx_description
1 polymer ?
#
loop_
_entity_poly.entity_id
_entity_poly.type
_entity_poly.pdbx_seq_one_letter_code
_entity_poly.pdbx_strand_id
1 'polypeptide(L)'
;MKKTILMMFILCLPLAFALYGGETKNFHFNKCDILRVNITGNLTIDEGEYTILNNCTKNQTNYYICDCNDNYDFNVTFKINAINNYTFHFNYDYSKHISDNGGGGGSSGGGGGG
;
A
#
# COMPACT_ATOMS: atom_id res chain seq x y z
N MET A 1 27.31 6.54 25.20
CA MET A 1 26.65 6.98 23.96
C MET A 1 25.21 6.47 23.99
N LYS A 2 24.22 7.36 24.16
CA LYS A 2 22.80 6.99 24.29
C LYS A 2 22.20 6.89 22.88
N LYS A 3 21.82 5.68 22.45
CA LYS A 3 21.11 5.46 21.18
C LYS A 3 19.63 5.74 21.40
N THR A 4 19.16 6.89 20.96
CA THR A 4 17.73 7.23 20.86
C THR A 4 17.15 6.44 19.70
N ILE A 5 16.55 5.29 20.00
CA ILE A 5 15.74 4.53 19.04
C ILE A 5 14.39 5.25 18.97
N LEU A 6 14.22 6.05 17.91
CA LEU A 6 12.96 6.69 17.54
C LEU A 6 12.02 5.59 17.02
N MET A 7 11.11 5.13 17.87
CA MET A 7 10.07 4.17 17.52
C MET A 7 9.02 4.87 16.65
N MET A 8 9.11 4.72 15.34
CA MET A 8 8.16 5.27 14.38
C MET A 8 6.85 4.46 14.46
N PHE A 9 5.90 4.97 15.24
CA PHE A 9 4.54 4.46 15.30
C PHE A 9 3.83 4.82 13.99
N ILE A 10 3.79 3.88 13.04
CA ILE A 10 2.99 4.01 11.82
C ILE A 10 1.52 4.02 12.24
N LEU A 11 0.91 5.20 12.12
CA LEU A 11 -0.46 5.49 12.47
C LEU A 11 -1.39 4.76 11.49
N CYS A 12 -1.81 3.55 11.85
CA CYS A 12 -2.81 2.78 11.11
C CYS A 12 -4.19 3.43 11.34
N LEU A 13 -4.54 4.43 10.54
CA LEU A 13 -5.85 5.10 10.61
C LEU A 13 -6.89 4.20 9.90
N PRO A 14 -7.89 3.67 10.62
CA PRO A 14 -8.97 2.94 9.99
C PRO A 14 -9.88 3.92 9.24
N LEU A 15 -9.82 3.89 7.91
CA LEU A 15 -10.78 4.59 7.05
C LEU A 15 -12.05 3.74 6.96
N ALA A 16 -13.07 4.08 7.74
CA ALA A 16 -14.39 3.45 7.66
C ALA A 16 -15.27 4.21 6.65
N PHE A 17 -15.70 3.53 5.59
CA PHE A 17 -16.65 4.07 4.61
C PHE A 17 -17.93 3.22 4.63
N ALA A 18 -19.09 3.85 4.87
CA ALA A 18 -20.37 3.20 4.60
C ALA A 18 -20.56 3.15 3.08
N LEU A 19 -20.54 1.96 2.48
CA LEU A 19 -20.59 1.76 1.04
C LEU A 19 -21.97 1.22 0.64
N TYR A 20 -22.62 1.91 -0.30
CA TYR A 20 -23.85 1.42 -0.91
C TYR A 20 -23.50 0.39 -1.99
N GLY A 21 -24.26 -0.70 -2.06
CA GLY A 21 -24.03 -1.76 -3.04
C GLY A 21 -24.00 -1.24 -4.48
N GLY A 22 -23.11 -1.80 -5.30
CA GLY A 22 -22.92 -1.40 -6.71
C GLY A 22 -21.82 -0.37 -6.93
N GLU A 23 -21.30 0.22 -5.86
CA GLU A 23 -20.18 1.15 -5.96
C GLU A 23 -18.85 0.42 -6.23
N THR A 24 -17.99 1.07 -7.02
CA THR A 24 -16.57 0.69 -7.13
C THR A 24 -15.74 1.67 -6.32
N LYS A 25 -14.85 1.16 -5.47
CA LYS A 25 -13.88 1.96 -4.73
C LYS A 25 -12.50 1.75 -5.36
N ASN A 26 -11.78 2.86 -5.49
CA ASN A 26 -10.43 2.93 -6.01
C ASN A 26 -9.51 3.48 -4.91
N PHE A 27 -8.38 2.84 -4.71
CA PHE A 27 -7.34 3.26 -3.77
C PHE A 27 -6.00 3.31 -4.50
N HIS A 28 -5.41 4.50 -4.58
CA HIS A 28 -4.17 4.74 -5.31
C HIS A 28 -2.93 4.63 -4.41
N PHE A 29 -1.91 3.92 -4.88
CA PHE A 29 -0.62 3.73 -4.21
C PHE A 29 0.53 4.19 -5.11
N ASN A 30 1.16 5.31 -4.75
CA ASN A 30 2.28 5.88 -5.52
C ASN A 30 3.49 4.92 -5.61
N LYS A 31 3.76 4.17 -4.54
CA LYS A 31 4.86 3.19 -4.47
C LYS A 31 4.39 1.89 -3.87
N CYS A 32 4.70 0.78 -4.53
CA CYS A 32 4.19 -0.53 -4.14
C CYS A 32 4.98 -1.64 -4.85
N ASP A 33 5.51 -2.60 -4.10
CA ASP A 33 6.04 -3.87 -4.64
C ASP A 33 5.08 -5.02 -4.31
N ILE A 34 4.59 -5.04 -3.07
CA ILE A 34 3.61 -6.01 -2.60
C ILE A 34 2.52 -5.28 -1.80
N LEU A 35 1.25 -5.56 -2.09
CA LEU A 35 0.10 -5.06 -1.36
C LEU A 35 -0.63 -6.22 -0.69
N ARG A 36 -0.77 -6.16 0.63
CA ARG A 36 -1.60 -7.08 1.42
C ARG A 36 -2.86 -6.35 1.86
N VAL A 37 -4.02 -6.91 1.54
CA VAL A 37 -5.32 -6.31 1.82
C VAL A 37 -6.12 -7.25 2.70
N ASN A 38 -6.58 -6.75 3.84
CA ASN A 38 -7.55 -7.43 4.69
C ASN A 38 -8.85 -6.61 4.73
N ILE A 39 -9.98 -7.25 4.45
CA ILE A 39 -11.29 -6.60 4.40
C ILE A 39 -12.14 -7.11 5.57
N THR A 40 -12.61 -6.19 6.40
CA THR A 40 -13.48 -6.51 7.54
C THR A 40 -14.82 -5.80 7.38
N GLY A 41 -15.91 -6.42 7.84
CA GLY A 41 -17.25 -5.84 7.84
C GLY A 41 -17.78 -5.67 9.27
N ASN A 42 -18.73 -4.76 9.47
CA ASN A 42 -19.50 -4.71 10.72
C ASN A 42 -20.45 -5.92 10.85
N LEU A 43 -20.95 -6.41 9.71
CA LEU A 43 -21.69 -7.67 9.59
C LEU A 43 -20.79 -8.73 8.94
N THR A 44 -21.25 -9.99 8.99
CA THR A 44 -20.58 -11.08 8.27
C THR A 44 -20.55 -10.75 6.79
N ILE A 45 -19.39 -10.93 6.16
CA ILE A 45 -19.23 -10.72 4.72
C ILE A 45 -19.57 -12.02 4.02
N ASP A 46 -20.64 -12.00 3.24
CA ASP A 46 -21.08 -13.15 2.45
C ASP A 46 -20.20 -13.32 1.20
N GLU A 47 -20.13 -14.56 0.71
CA GLU A 47 -19.34 -14.85 -0.50
C GLU A 47 -19.93 -14.15 -1.73
N GLY A 48 -19.08 -13.40 -2.45
CA GLY A 48 -19.47 -12.66 -3.65
C GLY A 48 -20.14 -11.31 -3.39
N GLU A 49 -20.09 -10.77 -2.17
CA GLU A 49 -20.53 -9.40 -1.89
C GLU A 49 -19.64 -8.34 -2.56
N TYR A 50 -18.39 -8.67 -2.84
CA TYR A 50 -17.48 -7.80 -3.58
C TYR A 50 -16.56 -8.61 -4.49
N THR A 51 -15.99 -7.92 -5.48
CA THR A 51 -15.02 -8.43 -6.44
C THR A 51 -13.82 -7.49 -6.46
N ILE A 52 -12.62 -8.04 -6.28
CA ILE A 52 -11.37 -7.31 -6.53
C ILE A 52 -11.08 -7.40 -8.02
N LEU A 53 -10.92 -6.24 -8.67
CA LEU A 53 -10.73 -6.16 -10.13
C LEU A 53 -9.27 -6.34 -10.55
N ASN A 54 -8.35 -6.27 -9.59
CA ASN A 54 -6.91 -6.44 -9.83
C ASN A 54 -6.50 -7.91 -9.79
N ASN A 55 -5.32 -8.19 -10.35
CA ASN A 55 -4.69 -9.50 -10.24
C ASN A 55 -4.10 -9.69 -8.83
N CYS A 56 -4.93 -10.16 -7.90
CA CYS A 56 -4.55 -10.46 -6.53
C CYS A 56 -4.82 -11.93 -6.23
N THR A 57 -3.90 -12.56 -5.50
CA THR A 57 -4.09 -13.92 -5.01
C THR A 57 -4.85 -13.88 -3.69
N LYS A 58 -6.02 -14.53 -3.64
CA LYS A 58 -6.76 -14.76 -2.39
C LYS A 58 -6.00 -15.79 -1.56
N ASN A 59 -5.43 -15.38 -0.44
CA ASN A 59 -4.71 -16.28 0.44
C ASN A 59 -5.63 -16.84 1.54
N GLN A 60 -6.57 -16.03 2.05
CA GLN A 60 -7.60 -16.45 3.01
C GLN A 60 -8.92 -15.72 2.76
N THR A 61 -9.97 -16.06 3.51
CA THR A 61 -11.25 -15.33 3.47
C THR A 61 -11.01 -13.86 3.77
N ASN A 62 -11.42 -13.00 2.83
CA ASN A 62 -11.24 -11.55 2.88
C ASN A 62 -9.80 -11.04 2.99
N TYR A 63 -8.82 -11.89 2.69
CA TYR A 63 -7.40 -11.54 2.71
C TYR A 63 -6.72 -11.83 1.37
N TYR A 64 -6.13 -10.80 0.79
CA TYR A 64 -5.57 -10.81 -0.55
C TYR A 64 -4.12 -10.31 -0.55
N ILE A 65 -3.31 -10.91 -1.42
CA ILE A 65 -1.95 -10.47 -1.70
C ILE A 65 -1.88 -10.13 -3.18
N CYS A 66 -1.55 -8.89 -3.48
CA CYS A 66 -1.41 -8.38 -4.84
C CYS A 66 0.06 -8.07 -5.08
N ASP A 67 0.60 -8.58 -6.19
CA ASP A 67 1.83 -8.05 -6.75
C ASP A 67 1.48 -6.70 -7.37
N CYS A 68 2.14 -5.65 -6.90
CA CYS A 68 1.88 -4.28 -7.35
C CYS A 68 3.19 -3.64 -7.83
N ASN A 69 3.06 -2.54 -8.56
CA ASN A 69 4.17 -1.70 -9.00
C ASN A 69 3.91 -0.25 -8.56
N ASP A 70 4.88 0.64 -8.74
CA ASP A 70 4.66 2.07 -8.54
C ASP A 70 3.44 2.59 -9.35
N ASN A 71 2.67 3.50 -8.75
CA ASN A 71 1.39 4.02 -9.25
C ASN A 71 0.31 2.95 -9.47
N TYR A 72 0.13 2.08 -8.48
CA TYR A 72 -0.87 1.01 -8.51
C TYR A 72 -2.24 1.46 -7.99
N ASP A 73 -3.29 1.10 -8.72
CA ASP A 73 -4.69 1.34 -8.34
C ASP A 73 -5.35 0.04 -7.87
N PHE A 74 -5.65 -0.06 -6.58
CA PHE A 74 -6.47 -1.15 -6.06
C PHE A 74 -7.96 -0.82 -6.22
N ASN A 75 -8.68 -1.67 -6.94
CA ASN A 75 -10.07 -1.50 -7.30
C ASN A 75 -10.93 -2.66 -6.77
N VAL A 76 -12.01 -2.30 -6.09
CA VAL A 76 -12.98 -3.25 -5.53
C VAL A 76 -14.39 -2.80 -5.85
N THR A 77 -15.19 -3.68 -6.44
CA THR A 77 -16.59 -3.44 -6.79
C THR A 77 -17.50 -4.24 -5.88
N PHE A 78 -18.47 -3.57 -5.28
CA PHE A 78 -19.47 -4.20 -4.43
C PHE A 78 -20.69 -4.62 -5.25
N LYS A 79 -21.30 -5.73 -4.89
CA LYS A 79 -22.57 -6.18 -5.46
C LYS A 79 -23.67 -5.18 -5.10
N ILE A 80 -24.65 -4.99 -5.99
CA ILE A 80 -25.71 -3.98 -5.84
C ILE A 80 -26.53 -4.09 -4.55
N ASN A 81 -26.63 -5.28 -3.98
CA ASN A 81 -27.39 -5.58 -2.76
C ASN A 81 -26.50 -5.82 -1.53
N ALA A 82 -25.20 -5.55 -1.63
CA ALA A 82 -24.29 -5.66 -0.49
C ALA A 82 -24.61 -4.53 0.51
N ILE A 83 -25.16 -4.87 1.67
CA ILE A 83 -25.50 -3.93 2.74
C ILE A 83 -24.62 -4.26 3.95
N ASN A 84 -23.41 -3.72 3.96
CA ASN A 84 -22.46 -3.87 5.04
C ASN A 84 -21.55 -2.64 5.09
N ASN A 85 -20.93 -2.39 6.24
CA ASN A 85 -19.91 -1.35 6.38
C ASN A 85 -18.54 -2.01 6.35
N TYR A 86 -17.79 -1.77 5.28
CA TYR A 86 -16.51 -2.41 5.02
C TYR A 86 -15.36 -1.49 5.43
N THR A 87 -14.40 -2.07 6.12
CA THR A 87 -13.12 -1.45 6.46
C THR A 87 -12.01 -2.20 5.73
N PHE A 88 -11.20 -1.44 5.01
CA PHE A 88 -10.03 -1.95 4.29
C PHE A 88 -8.77 -1.67 5.09
N HIS A 89 -8.01 -2.73 5.37
CA HIS A 89 -6.70 -2.63 6.01
C HIS A 89 -5.64 -2.94 4.95
N PHE A 90 -4.92 -1.91 4.54
CA PHE A 90 -3.85 -2.00 3.56
C PHE A 90 -2.49 -2.05 4.26
N ASN A 91 -1.69 -3.04 3.89
CA ASN A 91 -0.29 -3.12 4.29
C ASN A 91 0.55 -3.35 3.03
N TYR A 92 1.36 -2.37 2.64
CA TYR A 92 2.15 -2.42 1.41
C TYR A 92 3.63 -2.20 1.70
N ASP A 93 4.46 -2.99 1.03
CA ASP A 93 5.91 -2.89 1.05
C ASP A 93 6.40 -2.17 -0.22
N TYR A 94 7.48 -1.40 -0.11
CA TYR A 94 8.20 -0.87 -1.26
C TYR A 94 9.70 -0.84 -0.98
N SER A 95 10.50 -1.20 -1.98
CA SER A 95 11.95 -1.16 -1.94
C SER A 95 12.45 0.15 -2.56
N LYS A 96 13.07 1.00 -1.73
CA LYS A 96 13.75 2.20 -2.23
C LYS A 96 15.18 1.85 -2.62
N HIS A 97 15.43 1.65 -3.91
CA HIS A 97 16.80 1.62 -4.41
C HIS A 97 17.42 3.02 -4.28
N ILE A 98 18.36 3.18 -3.35
CA ILE A 98 19.25 4.34 -3.33
C ILE A 98 20.36 4.02 -4.31
N SER A 99 20.25 4.53 -5.54
CA SER A 99 21.42 4.64 -6.40
C SER A 99 22.30 5.71 -5.79
N ASP A 100 23.34 5.31 -5.05
CA ASP A 100 24.46 6.18 -4.77
C ASP A 100 25.08 6.54 -6.12
N ASN A 101 24.71 7.70 -6.66
CA ASN A 101 25.57 8.41 -7.59
C ASN A 101 26.78 8.89 -6.78
N GLY A 102 27.69 7.95 -6.49
CA GLY A 102 29.05 8.21 -6.05
C GLY A 102 29.73 9.04 -7.13
N GLY A 103 29.56 10.35 -7.06
CA GLY A 103 30.23 11.33 -7.90
C GLY A 103 31.73 11.26 -7.64
N GLY A 104 32.42 10.43 -8.42
CA GLY A 104 33.84 10.58 -8.68
C GLY A 104 34.08 11.87 -9.45
N GLY A 105 34.04 13.00 -8.76
CA GLY A 105 34.41 14.31 -9.28
C GLY A 105 35.82 14.64 -8.84
N GLY A 106 36.80 14.40 -9.71
CA GLY A 106 38.16 14.88 -9.52
C GLY A 106 38.23 16.41 -9.53
N SER A 107 39.18 16.97 -8.77
CA SER A 107 39.67 18.33 -8.96
C SER A 107 41.19 18.34 -8.81
N SER A 108 41.85 18.39 -9.95
CA SER A 108 43.22 18.87 -10.13
C SER A 108 43.30 20.36 -9.81
N GLY A 109 44.27 20.78 -9.00
CA GLY A 109 44.54 22.20 -8.74
C GLY A 109 45.87 22.36 -8.01
N GLY A 110 46.96 22.36 -8.77
CA GLY A 110 48.28 22.72 -8.27
C GLY A 110 48.52 24.23 -8.26
N GLY A 111 49.57 24.64 -7.54
CA GLY A 111 50.32 25.87 -7.81
C GLY A 111 50.39 26.86 -6.66
N GLY A 112 51.59 27.04 -6.09
CA GLY A 112 51.92 28.19 -5.23
C GLY A 112 53.09 27.93 -4.29
N GLY A 113 54.31 27.78 -4.82
CA GLY A 113 55.53 27.76 -4.03
C GLY A 113 56.58 28.71 -4.61
N GLY A 114 57.32 29.37 -3.73
CA GLY A 114 58.59 30.05 -4.01
C GLY A 114 58.49 31.53 -4.31
#